data_AF-T1ACZ2-F1
#
_entry.id   AF-T1ACZ2-F1
#
_cell.length_a   1.000
_cell.length_b   1.000
_cell.length_c   1.000
_cell.angle_alpha   90.00
_cell.angle_beta   90.00
_cell.angle_gamma   90.00
#
_symmetry.space_group_name_H-M   'P 1'
#
loop_
_entity.id
_entity.type
_entity.pdbx_description
1 polymer ?
#
loop_
_entity_poly.entity_id
_entity_poly.type
_entity_poly.pdbx_seq_one_letter_code
_entity_poly.pdbx_strand_id
1 'polypeptide(L)'
;MPLEKIKFIQSDTKEVPRGGGTGGSRSLQLGGSAVNAAALQVLDVAKNLAASHFEASVDDIIVSQEGTIGVAGSPSHFLSWTDLMDVAKQAGVELAYRGDFNQAGATFPFGAHVSVVEVDLETGLVRPISHFAVDDCGRVLNPLVVEGQQHGGIA
;
A
#
# COMPACT_ATOMS: atom_id res chain seq x y z
N MET A 1 -2.78 -9.96 7.46
CA MET A 1 -1.70 -10.88 7.03
C MET A 1 -0.35 -10.23 7.38
N PRO A 2 0.60 -10.97 7.97
CA PRO A 2 1.94 -10.46 8.26
C PRO A 2 2.75 -10.15 6.98
N LEU A 3 3.61 -9.14 7.03
CA LEU A 3 4.42 -8.69 5.88
C LEU A 3 5.40 -9.76 5.39
N GLU A 4 5.88 -10.62 6.28
CA GLU A 4 6.85 -11.68 5.99
C GLU A 4 6.26 -12.79 5.10
N LYS A 5 4.93 -12.87 5.03
CA LYS A 5 4.20 -13.77 4.13
C LYS A 5 3.97 -13.17 2.74
N ILE A 6 4.38 -11.92 2.50
CA ILE A 6 4.19 -11.23 1.23
C ILE A 6 5.48 -11.34 0.40
N LYS A 7 5.37 -11.99 -0.74
CA LYS A 7 6.42 -11.95 -1.77
C LYS A 7 6.14 -10.81 -2.73
N PHE A 8 7.03 -9.82 -2.77
CA PHE A 8 6.98 -8.73 -3.73
C PHE A 8 7.85 -9.05 -4.95
N ILE A 9 7.29 -8.90 -6.15
CA ILE A 9 7.99 -9.12 -7.42
C ILE A 9 7.83 -7.86 -8.25
N GLN A 10 8.94 -7.30 -8.70
CA GLN A 10 8.99 -6.16 -9.62
C GLN A 10 10.13 -6.33 -10.61
N SER A 11 10.08 -5.61 -11.73
CA SER A 11 11.13 -5.58 -12.77
C SER A 11 11.43 -6.91 -13.47
N ASP A 12 10.59 -7.94 -13.27
CA ASP A 12 10.59 -9.15 -14.09
C ASP A 12 9.42 -9.06 -15.08
N THR A 13 9.71 -8.77 -16.35
CA THR A 13 8.67 -8.61 -17.38
C THR A 13 8.00 -9.92 -17.80
N LYS A 14 8.51 -11.08 -17.35
CA LYS A 14 7.82 -12.36 -17.52
C LYS A 14 6.68 -12.50 -16.51
N GLU A 15 6.91 -12.06 -15.27
CA GLU A 15 5.94 -12.13 -14.18
C GLU A 15 5.02 -10.90 -14.11
N VAL A 16 5.58 -9.71 -14.38
CA VAL A 16 4.90 -8.41 -14.39
C VAL A 16 5.00 -7.81 -15.80
N PRO A 17 4.10 -8.19 -16.72
CA PRO A 17 4.28 -7.96 -18.15
C PRO A 17 4.20 -6.48 -18.58
N ARG A 18 3.54 -5.66 -17.79
CA ARG A 18 3.32 -4.24 -18.10
C ARG A 18 3.22 -3.42 -16.83
N GLY A 19 3.59 -2.15 -16.95
CA GLY A 19 3.55 -1.20 -15.86
C GLY A 19 4.04 0.16 -16.31
N GLY A 20 3.98 1.09 -15.36
CA GLY A 20 4.39 2.47 -15.60
C GLY A 20 5.89 2.75 -15.41
N GLY A 21 6.59 1.87 -14.72
CA GLY A 21 7.92 2.14 -14.18
C GLY A 21 7.87 3.07 -12.96
N THR A 22 9.05 3.30 -12.36
CA THR A 22 9.25 4.24 -11.25
C THR A 22 9.80 5.56 -11.78
N GLY A 23 9.23 6.68 -11.35
CA GLY A 23 9.61 8.02 -11.78
C GLY A 23 8.51 9.03 -11.51
N GLY A 24 8.85 10.33 -11.45
CA GLY A 24 7.88 11.40 -11.18
C GLY A 24 7.07 11.19 -9.90
N SER A 25 7.67 10.56 -8.89
CA SER A 25 7.05 10.28 -7.58
C SER A 25 5.74 9.47 -7.64
N ARG A 26 5.50 8.70 -8.71
CA ARG A 26 4.23 8.01 -8.96
C ARG A 26 4.14 6.58 -8.42
N SER A 27 5.26 6.02 -7.93
CA SER A 27 5.35 4.58 -7.61
C SER A 27 4.37 4.18 -6.50
N LEU A 28 4.30 4.94 -5.41
CA LEU A 28 3.32 4.68 -4.37
C LEU A 28 1.90 5.07 -4.81
N GLN A 29 1.76 6.16 -5.57
CA GLN A 29 0.46 6.68 -6.00
C GLN A 29 -0.28 5.70 -6.92
N LEU A 30 0.43 5.15 -7.91
CA LEU A 30 -0.14 4.19 -8.87
C LEU A 30 0.03 2.76 -8.38
N GLY A 31 1.26 2.34 -8.08
CA GLY A 31 1.56 0.98 -7.65
C GLY A 31 0.91 0.63 -6.31
N GLY A 32 0.98 1.53 -5.33
CA GLY A 32 0.33 1.35 -4.03
C GLY A 32 -1.19 1.30 -4.13
N SER A 33 -1.80 2.19 -4.92
CA SER A 33 -3.24 2.16 -5.17
C SER A 33 -3.68 0.89 -5.91
N ALA A 34 -2.89 0.42 -6.88
CA ALA A 34 -3.14 -0.83 -7.59
C ALA A 34 -3.10 -2.04 -6.65
N VAL A 35 -2.10 -2.11 -5.76
CA VAL A 35 -2.00 -3.17 -4.75
C VAL A 35 -3.20 -3.12 -3.79
N ASN A 36 -3.58 -1.93 -3.32
CA ASN A 36 -4.75 -1.77 -2.45
C ASN A 36 -6.04 -2.21 -3.15
N ALA A 37 -6.27 -1.79 -4.40
CA ALA A 37 -7.43 -2.19 -5.18
C ALA A 37 -7.47 -3.71 -5.40
N ALA A 38 -6.34 -4.32 -5.78
CA ALA A 38 -6.25 -5.76 -5.94
C ALA A 38 -6.49 -6.53 -4.64
N ALA A 39 -5.95 -6.05 -3.51
CA ALA A 39 -6.16 -6.66 -2.21
C ALA A 39 -7.64 -6.63 -1.78
N LEU A 40 -8.36 -5.54 -2.07
CA LEU A 40 -9.80 -5.44 -1.81
C LEU A 40 -10.60 -6.41 -2.69
N GLN A 41 -10.23 -6.58 -3.96
CA GLN A 41 -10.89 -7.57 -4.84
C GLN A 41 -10.67 -9.01 -4.36
N VAL A 42 -9.46 -9.37 -3.93
CA VAL A 42 -9.19 -10.69 -3.34
C VAL A 42 -9.98 -10.87 -2.03
N LEU A 43 -10.07 -9.81 -1.22
CA LEU A 43 -10.86 -9.83 0.00
C LEU A 43 -12.35 -10.06 -0.30
N ASP A 44 -12.92 -9.42 -1.32
CA ASP A 44 -14.31 -9.61 -1.71
C ASP A 44 -14.59 -11.06 -2.12
N VAL A 45 -13.70 -11.69 -2.89
CA VAL A 45 -13.81 -13.12 -3.23
C VAL A 45 -13.72 -13.98 -1.97
N ALA A 46 -12.79 -13.68 -1.07
CA ALA A 46 -12.63 -14.40 0.19
C ALA A 46 -13.86 -14.27 1.11
N LYS A 47 -14.49 -13.09 1.15
CA LYS A 47 -15.73 -12.86 1.91
C LYS A 47 -16.90 -13.66 1.36
N ASN A 48 -17.08 -13.69 0.04
CA ASN A 48 -18.13 -14.48 -0.60
C ASN A 48 -17.93 -15.99 -0.38
N LEU A 49 -16.67 -16.44 -0.42
CA LEU A 49 -16.30 -17.83 -0.14
C LEU A 49 -16.59 -18.18 1.32
N ALA A 50 -16.20 -17.33 2.27
CA ALA A 50 -16.47 -17.51 3.69
C ALA A 50 -17.98 -17.50 3.99
N ALA A 51 -18.74 -16.60 3.36
CA ALA A 51 -20.20 -16.54 3.47
C ALA A 51 -20.85 -17.86 3.03
N SER A 52 -20.42 -18.39 1.89
CA SER A 52 -20.90 -19.66 1.38
C SER A 52 -20.52 -20.83 2.29
N HIS A 53 -19.29 -20.82 2.83
CA HIS A 53 -18.81 -21.86 3.75
C HIS A 53 -19.54 -21.87 5.10
N PHE A 54 -19.88 -20.70 5.62
CA PHE A 54 -20.60 -20.54 6.89
C PHE A 54 -22.13 -20.49 6.74
N GLU A 55 -22.65 -20.63 5.53
CA GLU A 55 -24.08 -20.48 5.22
C GLU A 55 -24.67 -19.17 5.79
N ALA A 56 -23.90 -18.09 5.71
CA ALA A 56 -24.22 -16.77 6.26
C ALA A 56 -24.35 -15.71 5.16
N SER A 57 -24.93 -14.56 5.50
CA SER A 57 -24.90 -13.40 4.59
C SER A 57 -23.47 -12.89 4.43
N VAL A 58 -23.10 -12.45 3.23
CA VAL A 58 -21.81 -11.80 2.98
C VAL A 58 -21.64 -10.51 3.77
N ASP A 59 -22.75 -9.84 4.09
CA ASP A 59 -22.76 -8.61 4.89
C ASP A 59 -22.41 -8.88 6.36
N ASP A 60 -22.65 -10.10 6.84
CA ASP A 60 -22.28 -10.53 8.20
C ASP A 60 -20.82 -10.99 8.28
N ILE A 61 -20.10 -11.07 7.15
CA ILE A 61 -18.70 -11.47 7.13
C ILE A 61 -17.79 -10.29 7.46
N ILE A 62 -16.97 -10.47 8.48
CA ILE A 62 -16.01 -9.50 8.98
C ILE A 62 -14.58 -10.03 8.94
N VAL A 63 -13.62 -9.11 8.92
CA VAL A 63 -12.20 -9.41 9.11
C VAL A 63 -11.83 -9.08 10.55
N SER A 64 -11.27 -10.04 11.28
CA SER A 64 -10.84 -9.85 12.67
C SER A 64 -9.59 -8.96 12.75
N GLN A 65 -9.24 -8.52 13.97
CA GLN A 65 -8.00 -7.77 14.21
C GLN A 65 -6.74 -8.60 13.90
N GLU A 66 -6.83 -9.92 14.08
CA GLU A 66 -5.78 -10.89 13.75
C GLU A 66 -5.71 -11.20 12.23
N GLY A 67 -6.68 -10.69 11.46
CA GLY A 67 -6.73 -10.84 10.01
C GLY A 67 -7.33 -12.17 9.54
N THR A 68 -8.10 -12.85 10.38
CA THR A 68 -8.96 -13.99 9.99
C THR A 68 -10.32 -13.48 9.49
N ILE A 69 -11.05 -14.30 8.74
CA ILE A 69 -12.35 -13.93 8.16
C ILE A 69 -13.44 -14.79 8.77
N GLY A 70 -14.51 -14.17 9.27
CA GLY A 70 -15.55 -14.87 10.02
C GLY A 70 -16.87 -14.14 10.11
N VAL A 71 -17.82 -14.73 10.82
CA VAL A 71 -19.17 -14.17 10.98
C VAL A 71 -19.21 -13.22 12.19
N ALA A 72 -19.79 -12.04 12.00
CA ALA A 72 -19.96 -11.03 13.04
C ALA A 72 -20.67 -11.61 14.28
N GLY A 73 -20.14 -11.30 15.47
CA GLY A 73 -20.71 -11.76 16.74
C GLY A 73 -20.50 -13.25 17.04
N SER A 74 -19.79 -14.00 16.18
CA SER A 74 -19.55 -15.43 16.37
C SER A 74 -18.07 -15.77 16.57
N PRO A 75 -17.57 -15.88 17.82
CA PRO A 75 -16.15 -16.10 18.08
C PRO A 75 -15.61 -17.46 17.61
N SER A 76 -16.47 -18.43 17.29
CA SER A 76 -16.08 -19.77 16.83
C SER A 76 -16.03 -19.94 15.31
N HIS A 77 -16.45 -18.95 14.53
CA HIS A 77 -16.58 -19.07 13.06
C HIS A 77 -15.63 -18.11 12.35
N PHE A 78 -14.33 -18.38 12.44
CA PHE A 78 -13.29 -17.65 11.71
C PHE A 78 -12.36 -18.62 10.96
N LEU A 79 -12.03 -18.27 9.72
CA LEU A 79 -11.06 -18.95 8.87
C LEU A 79 -9.78 -18.11 8.77
N SER A 80 -8.64 -18.78 8.88
CA SER A 80 -7.37 -18.18 8.46
C SER A 80 -7.30 -18.09 6.93
N TRP A 81 -6.35 -17.32 6.41
CA TRP A 81 -6.06 -17.30 4.97
C TRP A 81 -5.64 -18.68 4.44
N THR A 82 -5.05 -19.54 5.27
CA THR A 82 -4.72 -20.92 4.88
C THR A 82 -6.00 -21.74 4.73
N ASP A 83 -6.91 -21.66 5.69
CA ASP A 83 -8.19 -22.40 5.63
C ASP A 83 -9.02 -21.94 4.43
N LEU A 84 -9.04 -20.62 4.16
CA LEU A 84 -9.70 -20.06 2.98
C LEU A 84 -9.13 -20.60 1.67
N MET A 85 -7.82 -20.82 1.56
CA MET A 85 -7.21 -21.43 0.38
C MET A 85 -7.66 -22.88 0.17
N ASP A 86 -7.81 -23.65 1.25
CA ASP A 86 -8.32 -25.02 1.18
C ASP A 86 -9.79 -25.05 0.77
N VAL A 87 -10.61 -24.17 1.34
CA VAL A 87 -12.02 -24.00 0.94
C VAL A 87 -12.12 -23.56 -0.52
N ALA A 88 -11.29 -22.61 -0.96
CA ALA A 88 -11.28 -22.12 -2.33
C ALA A 88 -10.95 -23.25 -3.32
N LYS A 89 -9.94 -24.07 -2.98
CA LYS A 89 -9.55 -25.24 -3.77
C LYS A 89 -10.68 -26.26 -3.90
N GLN A 90 -11.40 -26.54 -2.82
CA GLN A 90 -12.55 -27.46 -2.83
C GLN A 90 -13.71 -26.90 -3.67
N ALA A 91 -13.93 -25.59 -3.64
CA ALA A 91 -14.95 -24.89 -4.41
C ALA A 91 -14.55 -24.63 -5.88
N GLY A 92 -13.30 -24.89 -6.27
CA GLY A 92 -12.79 -24.53 -7.60
C GLY A 92 -12.68 -23.03 -7.84
N VAL A 93 -12.54 -22.25 -6.76
CA VAL A 93 -12.41 -20.78 -6.78
C VAL A 93 -10.95 -20.40 -6.61
N GLU A 94 -10.49 -19.38 -7.33
CA GLU A 94 -9.16 -18.82 -7.17
C GLU A 94 -9.20 -17.56 -6.28
N LEU A 95 -8.39 -17.52 -5.22
CA LEU A 95 -8.19 -16.33 -4.40
C LEU A 95 -7.09 -15.45 -4.98
N ALA A 96 -7.34 -14.90 -6.16
CA ALA A 96 -6.42 -14.03 -6.86
C ALA A 96 -7.16 -12.94 -7.63
N TYR A 97 -6.47 -11.82 -7.85
CA TYR A 97 -6.95 -10.76 -8.71
C TYR A 97 -5.80 -10.25 -9.59
N ARG A 98 -6.12 -9.97 -10.85
CA ARG A 98 -5.21 -9.35 -11.82
C ARG A 98 -5.97 -8.23 -12.52
N GLY A 99 -5.46 -7.01 -12.43
CA GLY A 99 -6.06 -5.87 -13.07
C GLY A 99 -5.14 -4.67 -13.09
N ASP A 100 -5.51 -3.68 -13.90
CA ASP A 100 -4.83 -2.39 -13.93
C ASP A 100 -5.55 -1.39 -13.04
N PHE A 101 -4.78 -0.43 -12.54
CA PHE A 101 -5.31 0.73 -11.85
C PHE A 101 -5.10 1.97 -12.70
N ASN A 102 -6.20 2.69 -12.98
CA ASN A 102 -6.18 3.97 -13.65
C ASN A 102 -6.49 5.07 -12.64
N GLN A 103 -5.55 5.99 -12.46
CA GLN A 103 -5.73 7.13 -11.60
C GLN A 103 -6.54 8.21 -12.33
N ALA A 104 -7.57 8.75 -11.67
CA ALA A 104 -8.43 9.78 -12.25
C ALA A 104 -7.69 11.11 -12.50
N GLY A 105 -6.65 11.41 -11.73
CA GLY A 105 -5.87 12.65 -11.83
C GLY A 105 -4.64 12.64 -10.93
N ALA A 106 -3.80 13.65 -11.06
CA ALA A 106 -2.59 13.79 -10.24
C ALA A 106 -2.90 14.00 -8.76
N THR A 107 -1.96 13.63 -7.89
CA THR A 107 -1.93 14.14 -6.51
C THR A 107 -1.05 15.39 -6.45
N PHE A 108 -1.30 16.23 -5.45
CA PHE A 108 -0.61 17.50 -5.28
C PHE A 108 -0.05 17.57 -3.85
N PRO A 109 1.05 16.85 -3.56
CA PRO A 109 1.77 17.06 -2.31
C PRO A 109 2.33 18.49 -2.28
N PHE A 110 2.49 19.04 -1.10
CA PHE A 110 3.02 20.39 -0.91
C PHE A 110 3.91 20.43 0.31
N GLY A 111 4.75 21.45 0.41
CA GLY A 111 5.64 21.60 1.54
C GLY A 111 6.12 23.03 1.69
N ALA A 112 6.74 23.31 2.83
CA ALA A 112 7.38 24.57 3.13
C ALA A 112 8.82 24.30 3.58
N HIS A 113 9.76 24.97 2.91
CA HIS A 113 11.18 24.86 3.20
C HIS A 113 11.75 26.24 3.54
N VAL A 114 12.58 26.30 4.58
CA VAL A 114 13.25 27.51 5.02
C VAL A 114 14.73 27.21 5.21
N SER A 115 15.58 27.93 4.45
CA SER A 115 17.04 27.89 4.61
C SER A 115 17.53 29.15 5.29
N VAL A 116 18.26 29.00 6.38
CA VAL A 116 19.05 30.08 6.98
C VAL A 116 20.49 29.90 6.50
N VAL A 117 21.03 30.94 5.85
CA VAL A 117 22.37 30.95 5.30
C VAL A 117 23.11 32.21 5.72
N GLU A 118 24.42 32.11 5.87
CA GLU A 118 25.31 33.28 5.90
C GLU A 118 25.96 33.46 4.53
N VAL A 119 26.20 34.72 4.16
CA VAL A 119 26.88 35.08 2.93
C VAL A 119 28.06 35.98 3.27
N ASP A 120 29.26 35.57 2.86
CA ASP A 120 30.43 36.43 2.87
C ASP A 120 30.29 37.48 1.75
N LEU A 121 30.29 38.76 2.12
CA LEU A 121 30.06 39.87 1.17
C LEU A 121 31.28 40.21 0.31
N GLU A 122 32.49 39.80 0.73
CA GLU A 122 33.71 40.02 -0.04
C GLU A 122 33.91 38.92 -1.09
N THR A 123 33.63 37.66 -0.72
CA THR A 123 33.88 36.49 -1.58
C THR A 123 32.62 35.94 -2.27
N GLY A 124 31.43 36.26 -1.76
CA GLY A 124 30.16 35.68 -2.20
C GLY A 124 29.92 34.26 -1.71
N LEU A 125 30.78 33.71 -0.83
CA LEU A 125 30.63 32.35 -0.31
C LEU A 125 29.38 32.23 0.55
N VAL A 126 28.55 31.22 0.26
CA VAL A 126 27.33 30.92 1.03
C VAL A 126 27.57 29.75 1.97
N ARG A 127 27.27 29.93 3.25
CA ARG A 127 27.35 28.89 4.28
C ARG A 127 25.96 28.55 4.81
N PRO A 128 25.47 27.32 4.62
CA PRO A 128 24.24 26.85 5.26
C PRO A 128 24.38 26.84 6.79
N ILE A 129 23.41 27.43 7.49
CA ILE A 129 23.34 27.44 8.97
C ILE A 129 22.32 26.43 9.46
N SER A 130 21.12 26.48 8.90
CA SER A 130 20.03 25.54 9.20
C SER A 130 19.06 25.43 8.04
N HIS A 131 18.39 24.30 7.94
CA HIS A 131 17.33 24.05 6.97
C HIS A 131 16.15 23.38 7.67
N PHE A 132 14.96 23.90 7.44
CA PHE A 132 13.70 23.37 7.96
C PHE A 132 12.86 22.95 6.77
N ALA A 133 12.39 21.71 6.79
CA ALA A 133 11.54 21.14 5.75
C ALA A 133 10.28 20.56 6.39
N VAL A 134 9.12 20.91 5.83
CA VAL A 134 7.83 20.34 6.18
C VAL A 134 7.18 19.92 4.88
N ASP A 135 6.91 18.62 4.72
CA ASP A 135 6.19 18.09 3.56
C ASP A 135 4.86 17.46 4.00
N ASP A 136 3.80 17.81 3.29
CA ASP A 136 2.52 17.13 3.26
C ASP A 136 2.44 16.28 1.98
N CYS A 137 2.61 14.97 2.14
CA CYS A 137 2.42 13.99 1.07
C CYS A 137 1.11 13.20 1.21
N GLY A 138 0.17 13.71 2.00
CA GLY A 138 -1.04 13.02 2.42
C GLY A 138 -0.75 11.94 3.46
N ARG A 139 -1.29 10.73 3.24
CA ARG A 139 -1.15 9.64 4.21
C ARG A 139 0.26 9.04 4.15
N VAL A 140 1.05 9.29 5.20
CA VAL A 140 2.35 8.67 5.41
C VAL A 140 2.18 7.18 5.73
N LEU A 141 2.67 6.31 4.84
CA LEU A 141 2.64 4.85 5.06
C LEU A 141 3.81 4.34 5.89
N ASN A 142 4.99 4.94 5.72
CA ASN A 142 6.19 4.58 6.46
C ASN A 142 7.01 5.85 6.75
N PRO A 143 6.97 6.37 7.99
CA PRO A 143 7.69 7.58 8.37
C PRO A 143 9.19 7.52 8.09
N LEU A 144 9.84 6.39 8.37
CA LEU A 144 11.28 6.20 8.15
C LEU A 144 11.66 6.38 6.67
N VAL A 145 10.84 5.86 5.76
CA VAL A 145 11.09 6.00 4.31
C VAL A 145 10.87 7.44 3.87
N VAL A 146 9.82 8.10 4.36
CA VAL A 146 9.53 9.50 4.03
C VAL A 146 10.64 10.43 4.52
N GLU A 147 11.08 10.28 5.77
CA GLU A 147 12.22 11.03 6.32
C GLU A 147 13.50 10.79 5.51
N GLY A 148 13.78 9.54 5.13
CA GLY A 148 14.92 9.22 4.27
C GLY A 148 14.86 9.88 2.89
N GLN A 149 13.67 9.96 2.28
CA GLN A 149 13.47 10.65 1.01
C GLN A 149 13.63 12.17 1.15
N GLN A 150 13.13 12.76 2.24
CA GLN A 150 13.34 14.19 2.53
C GLN A 150 14.83 14.50 2.67
N HIS A 151 15.56 13.75 3.51
CA HIS A 151 17.00 13.94 3.68
C HIS A 151 17.75 13.80 2.35
N GLY A 152 17.45 12.75 1.57
CA GLY A 152 18.09 12.52 0.28
C GLY A 152 17.75 13.56 -0.79
N GLY A 153 16.56 14.18 -0.72
CA GLY A 153 16.16 15.26 -1.63
C GLY A 153 16.71 16.64 -1.24
N ILE A 154 17.04 16.85 0.04
CA ILE A 154 17.59 18.12 0.56
C ILE A 154 19.13 18.18 0.42
N ALA A 155 19.82 17.03 0.55
CA ALA A 155 21.28 16.91 0.52
C ALA A 155 21.90 17.28 -0.84
#